data_AF-A0AAN7ZUK3-F1
#
_entry.id   AF-A0AAN7ZUK3-F1
#
_cell.length_a   1.000
_cell.length_b   1.000
_cell.length_c   1.000
_cell.angle_alpha   90.00
_cell.angle_beta   90.00
_cell.angle_gamma   90.00
#
_symmetry.space_group_name_H-M   'P 1'
#
loop_
_entity.id
_entity.type
_entity.pdbx_description
1 polymer ?
#
loop_
_entity_poly.entity_id
_entity_poly.type
_entity_poly.pdbx_seq_one_letter_code
_entity_poly.pdbx_strand_id
1 'polypeptide(L)'
;MRRLPSRETTPEDEKDLKTTQAGRSRTHGTCASKAVKPRRRRRQTQSKTIQSQILQESPQVTLLPSIYLGPLAPEKCAALELCHILQQLNLRNAILTSLPRHVGGLDSRVDAAADAVVSAYQHRFRPCPTSEAAYLRLSCKAVSTLRANLGTDDLSLTAVGLLSLANILADGDPWKTQTAHMRGMYAILASRPSNYKLNEFTRAVVLTCAAMEFASYCTSEEASPWDDERWLSQDIRHSLDGTRPEFAKLRDVNFQLLVKLPALIRLVRVLREHSSDRRTEDEGMSAFKFARQLLQFEDRQAENEILHRIRVVPTKDSAKAAIMKYTYEMDSHEDMETAVHHWALRLILLRLCVGLNDLRHNSFDPTWLLADQERLAVNIIMAIPADSRGHLSPRGQALALVTLWGTLSDRKTLRGTPVGVIARWVWRKLEVILPVPAESVNPTSLNATAEMFAGGPLTGLFVDIQQGRPALFCVPVEKRLWSRVTQAEDALGIHTGRARQRAPW
;
A
#
# COMPACT_ATOMS: atom_id res chain seq x y z
N MET A 1 -7.15 -22.55 52.20
CA MET A 1 -7.48 -21.64 53.33
C MET A 1 -6.71 -20.33 53.19
N ARG A 2 -7.41 -19.26 52.83
CA ARG A 2 -7.21 -17.84 53.22
C ARG A 2 -8.21 -17.03 52.38
N ARG A 3 -9.36 -16.73 53.00
CA ARG A 3 -10.45 -15.92 52.44
C ARG A 3 -10.07 -14.45 52.56
N LEU A 4 -10.35 -13.66 51.52
CA LEU A 4 -10.44 -12.21 51.60
C LEU A 4 -11.89 -11.78 51.29
N PRO A 5 -12.38 -10.69 51.91
CA PRO A 5 -13.81 -10.45 52.06
C PRO A 5 -14.43 -9.70 50.88
N SER A 6 -15.65 -10.12 50.58
CA SER A 6 -16.68 -9.47 49.77
C SER A 6 -17.09 -8.13 50.37
N ARG A 7 -17.18 -7.09 49.55
CA ARG A 7 -17.73 -5.78 49.93
C ARG A 7 -19.03 -5.56 49.15
N GLU A 8 -20.13 -5.61 49.89
CA GLU A 8 -21.48 -5.22 49.50
C GLU A 8 -21.55 -3.69 49.37
N THR A 9 -22.28 -3.22 48.35
CA THR A 9 -22.87 -1.87 48.32
C THR A 9 -24.28 -1.99 47.78
N THR A 10 -25.25 -1.69 48.64
CA THR A 10 -26.67 -1.55 48.35
C THR A 10 -26.99 -0.20 47.69
N PRO A 11 -28.18 -0.06 47.06
CA PRO A 11 -28.58 1.08 46.25
C PRO A 11 -29.52 2.02 47.01
N GLU A 12 -29.40 3.34 46.80
CA GLU A 12 -30.43 4.31 47.22
C GLU A 12 -30.60 5.45 46.20
N ASP A 13 -31.88 5.74 45.97
CA ASP A 13 -32.52 7.03 45.70
C ASP A 13 -32.58 7.61 44.27
N GLU A 14 -33.57 7.06 43.58
CA GLU A 14 -34.57 7.73 42.75
C GLU A 14 -35.17 8.98 43.42
N LYS A 15 -35.16 10.13 42.73
CA LYS A 15 -36.10 11.24 43.01
C LYS A 15 -36.38 12.09 41.77
N ASP A 16 -37.68 12.14 41.49
CA ASP A 16 -38.43 12.97 40.56
C ASP A 16 -37.93 14.40 40.36
N LEU A 17 -38.05 14.92 39.13
CA LEU A 17 -38.57 16.28 38.96
C LEU A 17 -39.41 16.44 37.68
N LYS A 18 -40.53 17.11 37.90
CA LYS A 18 -41.70 17.30 37.05
C LYS A 18 -41.50 18.26 35.88
N THR A 19 -42.17 17.92 34.80
CA THR A 19 -43.03 18.74 33.92
C THR A 19 -43.06 20.26 34.13
N THR A 20 -42.83 21.03 33.06
CA THR A 20 -43.67 22.20 32.74
C THR A 20 -43.73 22.45 31.23
N GLN A 21 -44.96 22.55 30.75
CA GLN A 21 -45.36 22.98 29.41
C GLN A 21 -45.57 24.51 29.38
N ALA A 22 -45.63 25.02 28.14
CA ALA A 22 -46.32 26.23 27.67
C ALA A 22 -45.48 27.50 27.46
N GLY A 23 -45.56 28.03 26.23
CA GLY A 23 -45.09 29.36 25.88
C GLY A 23 -44.93 29.60 24.37
N ARG A 24 -46.04 29.77 23.65
CA ARG A 24 -46.06 30.32 22.28
C ARG A 24 -45.47 31.74 22.28
N SER A 25 -44.66 32.08 21.28
CA SER A 25 -44.84 33.37 20.58
C SER A 25 -44.23 33.37 19.19
N ARG A 26 -45.00 33.93 18.25
CA ARG A 26 -44.69 34.17 16.85
C ARG A 26 -43.73 35.37 16.75
N THR A 27 -42.72 35.27 15.89
CA THR A 27 -42.20 36.44 15.15
C THR A 27 -41.88 36.05 13.72
N HIS A 28 -42.49 36.79 12.79
CA HIS A 28 -42.16 36.80 11.38
C HIS A 28 -40.75 37.39 11.19
N GLY A 29 -39.92 36.69 10.42
CA GLY A 29 -38.61 37.18 9.99
C GLY A 29 -38.31 36.65 8.59
N THR A 30 -38.52 37.52 7.59
CA THR A 30 -38.14 37.36 6.19
C THR A 30 -36.64 37.04 6.09
N CYS A 31 -36.29 35.86 5.55
CA CYS A 31 -34.91 35.48 5.30
C CYS A 31 -34.59 35.59 3.80
N ALA A 32 -33.79 36.59 3.47
CA ALA A 32 -33.22 36.80 2.15
C ALA A 32 -32.34 35.60 1.76
N SER A 33 -32.60 35.07 0.57
CA SER A 33 -31.82 34.05 -0.12
C SER A 33 -30.42 34.58 -0.47
N LYS A 34 -29.44 34.35 0.42
CA LYS A 34 -28.02 34.49 0.07
C LYS A 34 -27.58 33.28 -0.74
N ALA A 35 -27.33 33.51 -2.02
CA ALA A 35 -26.73 32.57 -2.95
C ALA A 35 -25.44 31.96 -2.38
N VAL A 36 -25.48 30.64 -2.12
CA VAL A 36 -24.31 29.84 -1.76
C VAL A 36 -23.45 29.67 -3.01
N LYS A 37 -22.35 30.43 -3.11
CA LYS A 37 -21.32 30.21 -4.12
C LYS A 37 -20.74 28.79 -3.97
N PRO A 38 -20.44 28.07 -5.07
CA PRO A 38 -20.04 26.67 -4.99
C PRO A 38 -18.66 26.53 -4.36
N ARG A 39 -18.63 25.88 -3.18
CA ARG A 39 -17.44 25.47 -2.40
C ARG A 39 -16.56 24.42 -3.12
N ARG A 40 -16.82 24.19 -4.42
CA ARG A 40 -16.27 23.13 -5.27
C ARG A 40 -14.85 23.45 -5.76
N ARG A 41 -14.53 24.73 -6.00
CA ARG A 41 -13.17 25.12 -6.44
C ARG A 41 -12.11 25.00 -5.34
N ARG A 42 -12.45 25.24 -4.07
CA ARG A 42 -11.47 25.28 -2.97
C ARG A 42 -10.91 23.89 -2.57
N ARG A 43 -11.66 22.81 -2.81
CA ARG A 43 -11.25 21.43 -2.49
C ARG A 43 -10.35 20.79 -3.55
N GLN A 44 -10.59 21.06 -4.84
CA GLN A 44 -9.67 20.62 -5.91
C GLN A 44 -8.32 21.33 -5.84
N THR A 45 -8.28 22.60 -5.41
CA THR A 45 -7.00 23.28 -5.15
C THR A 45 -6.27 22.63 -3.97
N GLN A 46 -6.96 22.34 -2.85
CA GLN A 46 -6.32 21.73 -1.68
C GLN A 46 -5.73 20.33 -1.93
N SER A 47 -6.40 19.46 -2.71
CA SER A 47 -5.85 18.13 -3.01
C SER A 47 -4.58 18.21 -3.89
N LYS A 48 -4.59 19.09 -4.91
CA LYS A 48 -3.38 19.41 -5.70
C LYS A 48 -2.29 20.08 -4.85
N THR A 49 -2.66 20.94 -3.90
CA THR A 49 -1.73 21.62 -3.00
C THR A 49 -1.11 20.66 -1.98
N ILE A 50 -1.82 19.62 -1.52
CA ILE A 50 -1.27 18.62 -0.59
C ILE A 50 -0.30 17.68 -1.31
N GLN A 51 -0.61 17.23 -2.54
CA GLN A 51 0.34 16.48 -3.37
C GLN A 51 1.57 17.32 -3.76
N SER A 52 1.42 18.64 -4.00
CA SER A 52 2.57 19.51 -4.25
C SER A 52 3.36 19.85 -2.98
N GLN A 53 2.71 19.94 -1.81
CA GLN A 53 3.37 20.23 -0.53
C GLN A 53 4.12 19.03 0.06
N ILE A 54 3.81 17.80 -0.33
CA ILE A 54 4.62 16.60 0.00
C ILE A 54 5.99 16.64 -0.71
N LEU A 55 6.17 17.51 -1.72
CA LEU A 55 7.36 17.54 -2.61
C LEU A 55 7.95 18.95 -2.78
N GLN A 56 7.64 19.90 -1.88
CA GLN A 56 8.00 21.32 -2.03
C GLN A 56 9.16 21.81 -1.15
N GLU A 57 9.76 20.96 -0.33
CA GLU A 57 11.17 21.17 0.00
C GLU A 57 11.93 20.82 -1.27
N SER A 58 12.12 21.80 -2.15
CA SER A 58 13.13 21.68 -3.20
C SER A 58 14.43 21.49 -2.43
N PRO A 59 15.07 20.30 -2.48
CA PRO A 59 16.48 20.27 -2.13
C PRO A 59 17.08 21.33 -3.05
N GLN A 60 17.90 22.25 -2.54
CA GLN A 60 18.78 22.95 -3.46
C GLN A 60 19.50 21.83 -4.21
N VAL A 61 19.19 21.69 -5.50
CA VAL A 61 19.83 20.71 -6.36
C VAL A 61 21.24 21.25 -6.57
N THR A 62 22.06 21.12 -5.53
CA THR A 62 23.50 21.12 -5.64
C THR A 62 23.78 19.79 -6.30
N LEU A 63 23.72 19.76 -7.65
CA LEU A 63 24.50 18.80 -8.40
C LEU A 63 25.86 18.78 -7.72
N LEU A 64 26.31 17.61 -7.25
CA LEU A 64 27.59 17.43 -6.58
C LEU A 64 28.58 18.43 -7.16
N PRO A 65 29.07 19.43 -6.40
CA PRO A 65 30.02 20.39 -6.92
C PRO A 65 31.19 19.54 -7.36
N SER A 66 31.39 19.34 -8.68
CA SER A 66 32.19 18.27 -9.27
C SER A 66 33.37 17.97 -8.35
N ILE A 67 33.19 17.02 -7.42
CA ILE A 67 34.25 16.69 -6.49
C ILE A 67 35.28 16.12 -7.42
N TYR A 68 36.49 16.68 -7.37
CA TYR A 68 37.66 16.32 -8.19
C TYR A 68 37.98 14.82 -8.09
N LEU A 69 37.11 13.99 -8.65
CA LEU A 69 37.36 12.64 -9.05
C LEU A 69 37.95 12.83 -10.45
N GLY A 70 39.21 12.43 -10.65
CA GLY A 70 39.81 12.37 -11.99
C GLY A 70 38.88 11.63 -12.98
N PRO A 71 39.12 11.70 -14.30
CA PRO A 71 38.17 11.25 -15.31
C PRO A 71 37.64 9.85 -15.00
N LEU A 72 36.45 9.80 -14.41
CA LEU A 72 35.75 8.56 -14.11
C LEU A 72 35.10 8.11 -15.41
N ALA A 73 35.13 6.80 -15.65
CA ALA A 73 34.38 6.22 -16.74
C ALA A 73 32.88 6.61 -16.60
N PRO A 74 32.18 6.96 -17.69
CA PRO A 74 30.80 7.45 -17.65
C PRO A 74 29.85 6.59 -16.80
N GLU A 75 30.09 5.28 -16.79
CA GLU A 75 29.29 4.30 -16.05
C GLU A 75 29.41 4.49 -14.53
N LYS A 76 30.59 4.90 -14.03
CA LYS A 76 30.81 5.19 -12.60
C LYS A 76 30.15 6.50 -12.18
N CYS A 77 29.96 7.44 -13.10
CA CYS A 77 29.23 8.69 -12.83
C CYS A 77 27.74 8.41 -12.61
N ALA A 78 27.13 7.59 -13.45
CA ALA A 78 25.71 7.22 -13.31
C ALA A 78 25.41 6.52 -11.97
N ALA A 79 26.31 5.62 -11.51
CA ALA A 79 26.18 4.97 -10.20
C ALA A 79 26.22 5.96 -9.03
N LEU A 80 27.14 6.93 -9.07
CA LEU A 80 27.27 7.96 -8.04
C LEU A 80 26.06 8.92 -8.03
N GLU A 81 25.61 9.34 -9.21
CA GLU A 81 24.41 10.17 -9.35
C GLU A 81 23.16 9.44 -8.86
N LEU A 82 23.01 8.15 -9.17
CA LEU A 82 21.92 7.33 -8.66
C LEU A 82 21.95 7.24 -7.13
N CYS A 83 23.11 6.96 -6.52
CA CYS A 83 23.28 6.96 -5.07
C CYS A 83 22.81 8.28 -4.45
N HIS A 84 23.23 9.41 -5.05
CA HIS A 84 22.86 10.73 -4.58
C HIS A 84 21.35 10.99 -4.70
N ILE A 85 20.74 10.62 -5.84
CA ILE A 85 19.29 10.71 -6.07
C ILE A 85 18.53 9.91 -5.00
N LEU A 86 18.94 8.66 -4.75
CA LEU A 86 18.28 7.82 -3.75
C LEU A 86 18.37 8.38 -2.33
N GLN A 87 19.52 8.97 -1.98
CA GLN A 87 19.71 9.68 -0.71
C GLN A 87 18.81 10.92 -0.61
N GLN A 88 18.75 11.74 -1.67
CA GLN A 88 17.93 12.96 -1.69
C GLN A 88 16.44 12.67 -1.63
N LEU A 89 15.99 11.60 -2.28
CA LEU A 89 14.59 11.18 -2.26
C LEU A 89 14.22 10.46 -0.95
N ASN A 90 15.19 10.22 -0.06
CA ASN A 90 15.04 9.44 1.17
C ASN A 90 14.32 8.10 0.90
N LEU A 91 14.62 7.49 -0.26
CA LEU A 91 14.00 6.26 -0.70
C LEU A 91 14.66 5.10 0.04
N ARG A 92 14.13 4.82 1.24
CA ARG A 92 14.63 3.75 2.11
C ARG A 92 14.09 2.36 1.75
N ASN A 93 13.30 2.22 0.70
CA ASN A 93 12.81 0.90 0.29
C ASN A 93 14.01 -0.04 0.04
N ALA A 94 13.98 -1.21 0.67
CA ALA A 94 14.91 -2.32 0.54
C ALA A 94 15.39 -2.61 -0.90
N ILE A 95 14.46 -2.55 -1.86
CA ILE A 95 14.79 -2.73 -3.26
C ILE A 95 15.73 -1.62 -3.71
N LEU A 96 15.37 -0.37 -3.45
CA LEU A 96 16.04 0.81 -3.97
C LEU A 96 17.42 1.02 -3.35
N THR A 97 17.60 0.68 -2.07
CA THR A 97 18.89 0.78 -1.38
C THR A 97 19.93 -0.22 -1.90
N SER A 98 19.50 -1.34 -2.49
CA SER A 98 20.40 -2.36 -3.05
C SER A 98 20.67 -2.19 -4.56
N LEU A 99 19.88 -1.37 -5.27
CA LEU A 99 20.08 -1.11 -6.71
C LEU A 99 21.48 -0.56 -7.05
N PRO A 100 22.06 0.41 -6.32
CA PRO A 100 23.34 0.99 -6.71
C PRO A 100 24.51 0.02 -6.77
N ARG A 101 24.46 -1.09 -6.01
CA ARG A 101 25.52 -2.13 -6.01
C ARG A 101 25.68 -2.81 -7.37
N HIS A 102 24.68 -2.68 -8.26
CA HIS A 102 24.64 -3.33 -9.56
C HIS A 102 24.94 -2.37 -10.73
N VAL A 103 25.14 -1.07 -10.47
CA VAL A 103 25.38 -0.04 -11.48
C VAL A 103 26.87 0.27 -11.59
N GLY A 104 27.38 0.49 -12.81
CA GLY A 104 28.77 0.90 -13.01
C GLY A 104 29.56 0.08 -14.02
N GLY A 105 28.95 -0.30 -15.15
CA GLY A 105 29.65 -0.95 -16.26
C GLY A 105 29.66 -2.47 -16.22
N LEU A 106 28.90 -3.07 -15.30
CA LEU A 106 28.75 -4.52 -15.21
C LEU A 106 27.79 -5.06 -16.28
N ASP A 107 26.76 -4.29 -16.65
CA ASP A 107 25.75 -4.73 -17.60
C ASP A 107 25.04 -3.55 -18.27
N SER A 108 25.00 -3.58 -19.60
CA SER A 108 24.39 -2.51 -20.42
C SER A 108 22.90 -2.27 -20.15
N ARG A 109 22.14 -3.27 -19.69
CA ARG A 109 20.71 -3.13 -19.33
C ARG A 109 20.55 -2.25 -18.10
N VAL A 110 21.38 -2.52 -17.09
CA VAL A 110 21.33 -1.82 -15.80
C VAL A 110 21.82 -0.39 -15.95
N ASP A 111 22.93 -0.19 -16.67
CA ASP A 111 23.47 1.16 -16.89
C ASP A 111 22.51 2.02 -17.72
N ALA A 112 21.90 1.48 -18.79
CA ALA A 112 20.90 2.21 -19.55
C ALA A 112 19.66 2.57 -18.71
N ALA A 113 19.22 1.69 -17.81
CA ALA A 113 18.11 1.95 -16.90
C ALA A 113 18.49 3.01 -15.83
N ALA A 114 19.73 3.02 -15.35
CA ALA A 114 20.24 4.05 -14.45
C ALA A 114 20.27 5.43 -15.12
N ASP A 115 20.73 5.53 -16.38
CA ASP A 115 20.68 6.77 -17.16
C ASP A 115 19.24 7.31 -17.26
N ALA A 116 18.26 6.43 -17.45
CA ALA A 116 16.85 6.80 -17.50
C ALA A 116 16.35 7.37 -16.15
N VAL A 117 16.80 6.81 -15.02
CA VAL A 117 16.47 7.33 -13.68
C VAL A 117 17.06 8.73 -13.48
N VAL A 118 18.32 8.93 -13.83
CA VAL A 118 18.99 10.25 -13.73
C VAL A 118 18.24 11.29 -14.55
N SER A 119 17.91 10.96 -15.80
CA SER A 119 17.17 11.89 -16.66
C SER A 119 15.74 12.14 -16.20
N ALA A 120 15.07 11.13 -15.65
CA ALA A 120 13.74 11.28 -15.04
C ALA A 120 13.79 12.22 -13.83
N TYR A 121 14.81 12.08 -12.98
CA TYR A 121 15.05 12.96 -11.85
C TYR A 121 15.26 14.41 -12.32
N GLN A 122 16.14 14.63 -13.29
CA GLN A 122 16.37 15.97 -13.85
C GLN A 122 15.08 16.58 -14.41
N HIS A 123 14.29 15.81 -15.17
CA HIS A 123 13.00 16.25 -15.67
C HIS A 123 12.03 16.61 -14.53
N ARG A 124 11.96 15.80 -13.48
CA ARG A 124 11.08 16.02 -12.33
C ARG A 124 11.34 17.37 -11.65
N PHE A 125 12.60 17.72 -11.45
CA PHE A 125 12.98 18.97 -10.76
C PHE A 125 13.14 20.17 -11.71
N ARG A 126 13.32 19.92 -13.02
CA ARG A 126 13.40 20.95 -14.05
C ARG A 126 12.56 20.53 -15.27
N PRO A 127 11.22 20.57 -15.15
CA PRO A 127 10.35 20.13 -16.22
C PRO A 127 10.39 21.11 -17.39
N CYS A 128 10.91 20.65 -18.53
CA CYS A 128 10.89 21.38 -19.79
C CYS A 128 10.85 20.37 -20.97
N PRO A 129 10.48 20.79 -22.19
CA PRO A 129 10.41 19.90 -23.35
C PRO A 129 11.72 19.14 -23.61
N THR A 130 12.86 19.79 -23.42
CA THR A 130 14.19 19.18 -23.60
C THR A 130 14.47 18.09 -22.57
N SER A 131 14.14 18.31 -21.29
CA SER A 131 14.34 17.30 -20.24
C SER A 131 13.36 16.14 -20.38
N GLU A 132 12.14 16.39 -20.84
CA GLU A 132 11.15 15.35 -21.17
C GLU A 132 11.65 14.48 -22.34
N ALA A 133 12.08 15.09 -23.44
CA ALA A 133 12.62 14.38 -24.60
C ALA A 133 13.84 13.52 -24.24
N ALA A 134 14.75 14.05 -23.41
CA ALA A 134 15.92 13.32 -22.93
C ALA A 134 15.52 12.09 -22.09
N TYR A 135 14.60 12.26 -21.14
CA TYR A 135 14.09 11.18 -20.30
C TYR A 135 13.41 10.09 -21.14
N LEU A 136 12.53 10.47 -22.06
CA LEU A 136 11.81 9.52 -22.91
C LEU A 136 12.79 8.74 -23.79
N ARG A 137 13.75 9.42 -24.42
CA ARG A 137 14.77 8.78 -25.26
C ARG A 137 15.61 7.76 -24.47
N LEU A 138 16.05 8.12 -23.26
CA LEU A 138 16.85 7.22 -22.41
C LEU A 138 16.01 6.05 -21.88
N SER A 139 14.75 6.28 -21.53
CA SER A 139 13.82 5.21 -21.16
C SER A 139 13.58 4.24 -22.31
N CYS A 140 13.39 4.74 -23.54
CA CYS A 140 13.28 3.90 -24.74
C CYS A 140 14.56 3.08 -24.97
N LYS A 141 15.74 3.70 -24.86
CA LYS A 141 17.04 3.00 -24.97
C LYS A 141 17.14 1.86 -23.94
N ALA A 142 16.80 2.14 -22.68
CA ALA A 142 16.83 1.16 -21.60
C ALA A 142 15.88 -0.01 -21.87
N VAL A 143 14.64 0.26 -22.27
CA VAL A 143 13.65 -0.78 -22.63
C VAL A 143 14.14 -1.63 -23.81
N SER A 144 14.67 -1.00 -24.88
CA SER A 144 15.22 -1.74 -26.03
C SER A 144 16.41 -2.62 -25.63
N THR A 145 17.31 -2.10 -24.79
CA THR A 145 18.49 -2.83 -24.31
C THR A 145 18.09 -4.01 -23.43
N LEU A 146 17.12 -3.81 -22.53
CA LEU A 146 16.55 -4.86 -21.69
C LEU A 146 15.86 -5.92 -22.54
N ARG A 147 15.02 -5.56 -23.52
CA ARG A 147 14.33 -6.51 -24.40
C ARG A 147 15.30 -7.37 -25.20
N ALA A 148 16.38 -6.78 -25.72
CA ALA A 148 17.39 -7.51 -26.49
C ALA A 148 18.16 -8.54 -25.64
N ASN A 149 18.21 -8.35 -24.32
CA ASN A 149 19.01 -9.15 -23.40
C ASN A 149 18.18 -9.63 -22.19
N LEU A 150 16.87 -9.83 -22.37
CA LEU A 150 15.99 -10.18 -21.26
C LEU A 150 16.31 -11.60 -20.78
N GLY A 151 16.65 -11.72 -19.50
CA GLY A 151 16.89 -13.01 -18.85
C GLY A 151 16.07 -13.17 -17.58
N THR A 152 16.24 -14.31 -16.93
CA THR A 152 15.69 -14.58 -15.59
C THR A 152 16.66 -14.18 -14.47
N ASP A 153 17.75 -13.48 -14.82
CA ASP A 153 18.84 -13.10 -13.92
C ASP A 153 18.49 -11.89 -13.03
N ASP A 154 19.37 -11.58 -12.07
CA ASP A 154 19.18 -10.43 -11.17
C ASP A 154 19.38 -9.09 -11.88
N LEU A 155 20.19 -9.06 -12.94
CA LEU A 155 20.46 -7.85 -13.72
C LEU A 155 19.21 -7.38 -14.48
N SER A 156 18.42 -8.30 -15.04
CA SER A 156 17.11 -8.01 -15.63
C SER A 156 16.15 -7.47 -14.59
N LEU A 157 16.15 -8.07 -13.39
CA LEU A 157 15.32 -7.64 -12.27
C LEU A 157 15.70 -6.22 -11.81
N THR A 158 16.99 -5.93 -11.69
CA THR A 158 17.54 -4.60 -11.37
C THR A 158 17.14 -3.57 -12.42
N ALA A 159 17.30 -3.89 -13.72
CA ALA A 159 16.93 -2.98 -14.80
C ALA A 159 15.43 -2.66 -14.81
N VAL A 160 14.55 -3.64 -14.58
CA VAL A 160 13.10 -3.39 -14.44
C VAL A 160 12.81 -2.54 -13.20
N GLY A 161 13.47 -2.82 -12.07
CA GLY A 161 13.34 -2.01 -10.84
C GLY A 161 13.73 -0.54 -11.05
N LEU A 162 14.85 -0.30 -11.74
CA LEU A 162 15.30 1.05 -12.12
C LEU A 162 14.32 1.74 -13.08
N LEU A 163 13.80 1.03 -14.08
CA LEU A 163 12.77 1.57 -14.98
C LEU A 163 11.47 1.91 -14.24
N SER A 164 11.08 1.11 -13.24
CA SER A 164 9.96 1.45 -12.36
C SER A 164 10.23 2.75 -11.62
N LEU A 165 11.43 2.94 -11.07
CA LEU A 165 11.82 4.16 -10.39
C LEU A 165 11.82 5.37 -11.34
N ALA A 166 12.38 5.24 -12.55
CA ALA A 166 12.39 6.30 -13.55
C ALA A 166 10.97 6.79 -13.87
N ASN A 167 10.01 5.87 -14.04
CA ASN A 167 8.62 6.23 -14.29
C ASN A 167 7.96 6.90 -13.07
N ILE A 168 8.22 6.42 -11.85
CA ILE A 168 7.72 7.05 -10.62
C ILE A 168 8.21 8.51 -10.53
N LEU A 169 9.47 8.76 -10.89
CA LEU A 169 10.05 10.09 -10.88
C LEU A 169 9.46 11.00 -11.95
N ALA A 170 9.27 10.51 -13.18
CA ALA A 170 8.80 11.32 -14.29
C ALA A 170 7.29 11.61 -14.25
N ASP A 171 6.46 10.57 -14.08
CA ASP A 171 5.01 10.67 -14.23
C ASP A 171 4.30 11.08 -12.94
N GLY A 172 4.91 10.84 -11.77
CA GLY A 172 4.35 11.16 -10.46
C GLY A 172 3.10 10.35 -10.06
N ASP A 173 2.58 9.48 -10.92
CA ASP A 173 1.55 8.49 -10.59
C ASP A 173 2.19 7.10 -10.40
N PRO A 174 2.52 6.71 -9.16
CA PRO A 174 3.16 5.44 -8.91
C PRO A 174 2.22 4.26 -9.18
N TRP A 175 0.89 4.43 -9.22
CA TRP A 175 0.01 3.26 -9.20
C TRP A 175 -0.05 2.51 -10.53
N LYS A 176 -0.10 3.22 -11.66
CA LYS A 176 -0.29 2.60 -12.98
C LYS A 176 0.97 1.94 -13.52
N THR A 177 2.07 2.70 -13.55
CA THR A 177 3.34 2.25 -14.12
C THR A 177 4.04 1.23 -13.22
N GLN A 178 3.98 1.40 -11.89
CA GLN A 178 4.58 0.44 -10.96
C GLN A 178 3.94 -0.93 -11.10
N THR A 179 2.61 -1.05 -11.18
CA THR A 179 1.93 -2.35 -11.30
C THR A 179 2.41 -3.16 -12.52
N ALA A 180 2.61 -2.52 -13.68
CA ALA A 180 3.13 -3.21 -14.86
C ALA A 180 4.57 -3.71 -14.65
N HIS A 181 5.46 -2.88 -14.08
CA HIS A 181 6.83 -3.28 -13.76
C HIS A 181 6.90 -4.35 -12.68
N MET A 182 6.05 -4.28 -11.64
CA MET A 182 5.96 -5.31 -10.61
C MET A 182 5.55 -6.66 -11.20
N ARG A 183 4.59 -6.68 -12.12
CA ARG A 183 4.22 -7.91 -12.86
C ARG A 183 5.35 -8.43 -13.74
N GLY A 184 6.11 -7.55 -14.37
CA GLY A 184 7.33 -7.91 -15.11
C GLY A 184 8.39 -8.54 -14.21
N MET A 185 8.67 -7.93 -13.06
CA MET A 185 9.59 -8.48 -12.05
C MET A 185 9.09 -9.83 -11.52
N TYR A 186 7.79 -9.95 -11.25
CA TYR A 186 7.18 -11.21 -10.88
C TYR A 186 7.38 -12.28 -11.95
N ALA A 187 7.13 -11.99 -13.23
CA ALA A 187 7.30 -12.95 -14.32
C ALA A 187 8.76 -13.44 -14.43
N ILE A 188 9.73 -12.54 -14.26
CA ILE A 188 11.16 -12.87 -14.19
C ILE A 188 11.42 -13.84 -13.04
N LEU A 189 10.95 -13.52 -11.83
CA LEU A 189 11.10 -14.35 -10.64
C LEU A 189 10.44 -15.71 -10.80
N ALA A 190 9.23 -15.73 -11.37
CA ALA A 190 8.44 -16.94 -11.50
C ALA A 190 9.05 -17.93 -12.49
N SER A 191 9.76 -17.42 -13.50
CA SER A 191 10.46 -18.18 -14.52
C SER A 191 11.80 -18.77 -14.02
N ARG A 192 12.23 -18.43 -12.80
CA ARG A 192 13.44 -19.00 -12.22
C ARG A 192 13.21 -20.46 -11.79
N PRO A 193 14.25 -21.32 -11.86
CA PRO A 193 14.22 -22.65 -11.27
C PRO A 193 13.82 -22.60 -9.79
N SER A 194 13.07 -23.60 -9.31
CA SER A 194 12.61 -23.66 -7.91
C SER A 194 13.75 -23.73 -6.90
N ASN A 195 14.91 -24.25 -7.30
CA ASN A 195 16.13 -24.31 -6.49
C ASN A 195 17.01 -23.03 -6.60
N TYR A 196 16.55 -21.98 -7.30
CA TYR A 196 17.29 -20.74 -7.39
C TYR A 196 17.42 -20.08 -6.01
N LYS A 197 18.66 -19.86 -5.57
CA LYS A 197 18.94 -19.21 -4.29
C LYS A 197 18.73 -17.70 -4.42
N LEU A 198 17.71 -17.17 -3.73
CA LEU A 198 17.46 -15.72 -3.72
C LEU A 198 18.57 -15.00 -2.95
N ASN A 199 19.15 -13.96 -3.56
CA ASN A 199 19.99 -12.99 -2.87
C ASN A 199 19.13 -11.94 -2.15
N GLU A 200 19.77 -11.04 -1.40
CA GLU A 200 19.12 -9.98 -0.62
C GLU A 200 18.17 -9.13 -1.48
N PHE A 201 18.66 -8.63 -2.63
CA PHE A 201 17.86 -7.83 -3.56
C PHE A 201 16.62 -8.58 -4.05
N THR A 202 16.80 -9.82 -4.49
CA THR A 202 15.70 -10.66 -4.98
C THR A 202 14.64 -10.89 -3.90
N ARG A 203 15.04 -11.12 -2.65
CA ARG A 203 14.10 -11.27 -1.53
C ARG A 203 13.32 -9.98 -1.28
N ALA A 204 13.98 -8.83 -1.32
CA ALA A 204 13.31 -7.54 -1.20
C ALA A 204 12.30 -7.31 -2.33
N VAL A 205 12.64 -7.72 -3.57
CA VAL A 205 11.71 -7.67 -4.71
C VAL A 205 10.52 -8.60 -4.49
N VAL A 206 10.74 -9.85 -4.08
CA VAL A 206 9.68 -10.82 -3.77
C VAL A 206 8.71 -10.26 -2.73
N LEU A 207 9.22 -9.75 -1.61
CA LEU A 207 8.40 -9.19 -0.54
C LEU A 207 7.55 -8.01 -1.03
N THR A 208 8.16 -7.10 -1.80
CA THR A 208 7.46 -5.92 -2.32
C THR A 208 6.42 -6.33 -3.37
N CYS A 209 6.74 -7.28 -4.26
CA CYS A 209 5.79 -7.76 -5.26
C CYS A 209 4.57 -8.42 -4.60
N ALA A 210 4.80 -9.29 -3.61
CA ALA A 210 3.72 -9.94 -2.87
C ALA A 210 2.83 -8.91 -2.16
N ALA A 211 3.42 -7.93 -1.48
CA ALA A 211 2.67 -6.86 -0.80
C ALA A 211 1.87 -6.00 -1.79
N MET A 212 2.46 -5.66 -2.94
CA MET A 212 1.85 -4.76 -3.93
C MET A 212 0.73 -5.41 -4.74
N GLU A 213 0.84 -6.70 -5.04
CA GLU A 213 -0.16 -7.47 -5.80
C GLU A 213 -1.19 -8.18 -4.91
N PHE A 214 -1.02 -8.16 -3.58
CA PHE A 214 -1.96 -8.78 -2.63
C PHE A 214 -3.42 -8.38 -2.89
N ALA A 215 -3.67 -7.08 -2.95
CA ALA A 215 -4.99 -6.54 -3.26
C ALA A 215 -5.50 -7.06 -4.61
N SER A 216 -4.60 -7.18 -5.58
CA SER A 216 -4.95 -7.60 -6.93
C SER A 216 -5.43 -9.04 -7.01
N TYR A 217 -4.78 -9.94 -6.29
CA TYR A 217 -5.23 -11.33 -6.22
C TYR A 217 -6.49 -11.50 -5.36
N CYS A 218 -6.70 -10.65 -4.34
CA CYS A 218 -7.95 -10.65 -3.58
C CYS A 218 -9.16 -10.23 -4.45
N THR A 219 -8.91 -9.36 -5.45
CA THR A 219 -9.92 -8.87 -6.41
C THR A 219 -10.11 -9.77 -7.64
N SER A 220 -9.33 -10.84 -7.76
CA SER A 220 -9.41 -11.80 -8.86
C SER A 220 -10.10 -13.09 -8.42
N GLU A 221 -10.67 -13.81 -9.39
CA GLU A 221 -11.11 -15.20 -9.20
C GLU A 221 -9.94 -16.18 -9.37
N GLU A 222 -8.86 -15.75 -10.01
CA GLU A 222 -7.70 -16.58 -10.32
C GLU A 222 -6.89 -16.94 -9.06
N ALA A 223 -6.14 -18.05 -9.17
CA ALA A 223 -5.13 -18.41 -8.18
C ALA A 223 -4.07 -17.31 -8.07
N SER A 224 -3.63 -17.01 -6.84
CA SER A 224 -2.49 -16.14 -6.68
C SER A 224 -1.28 -16.94 -7.15
N PRO A 225 -0.42 -16.41 -8.02
CA PRO A 225 0.73 -17.14 -8.50
C PRO A 225 1.85 -17.13 -7.42
N TRP A 226 1.56 -16.52 -6.27
CA TRP A 226 2.29 -16.67 -5.02
C TRP A 226 1.85 -17.90 -4.20
N ASP A 227 0.72 -18.56 -4.51
CA ASP A 227 0.21 -19.72 -3.77
C ASP A 227 1.16 -20.93 -3.80
N ASP A 228 2.16 -20.94 -4.70
CA ASP A 228 3.20 -21.95 -4.79
C ASP A 228 4.08 -22.00 -3.52
N GLU A 229 4.18 -23.19 -2.92
CA GLU A 229 4.95 -23.43 -1.70
C GLU A 229 6.43 -23.06 -1.84
N ARG A 230 6.98 -23.00 -3.05
CA ARG A 230 8.36 -22.56 -3.29
C ARG A 230 8.62 -21.21 -2.66
N TRP A 231 7.66 -20.28 -2.66
CA TRP A 231 7.85 -18.95 -2.11
C TRP A 231 8.03 -18.98 -0.60
N LEU A 232 7.38 -19.92 0.08
CA LEU A 232 7.40 -20.09 1.53
C LEU A 232 8.66 -20.81 2.02
N SER A 233 9.29 -21.59 1.14
CA SER A 233 10.56 -22.26 1.42
C SER A 233 11.76 -21.31 1.39
N GLN A 234 11.59 -20.09 0.86
CA GLN A 234 12.66 -19.11 0.72
C GLN A 234 12.84 -18.32 2.02
N ASP A 235 14.07 -18.26 2.52
CA ASP A 235 14.36 -17.43 3.70
C ASP A 235 14.38 -15.95 3.32
N ILE A 236 13.27 -15.28 3.58
CA ILE A 236 13.07 -13.85 3.36
C ILE A 236 13.42 -13.00 4.58
N ARG A 237 13.75 -13.60 5.74
CA ARG A 237 14.05 -12.88 7.00
C ARG A 237 15.29 -12.00 6.88
N HIS A 238 16.23 -12.43 6.05
CA HIS A 238 17.51 -11.76 5.80
C HIS A 238 17.48 -10.82 4.59
N SER A 239 16.32 -10.25 4.23
CA SER A 239 16.22 -9.40 3.03
C SER A 239 16.77 -7.98 3.19
N LEU A 240 17.15 -7.58 4.41
CA LEU A 240 17.53 -6.21 4.73
C LEU A 240 18.55 -6.18 5.87
N ASP A 241 19.81 -5.95 5.52
CA ASP A 241 20.87 -5.65 6.48
C ASP A 241 20.43 -4.52 7.44
N GLY A 242 20.55 -4.77 8.75
CA GLY A 242 20.18 -3.80 9.79
C GLY A 242 18.73 -3.86 10.27
N THR A 243 17.87 -4.71 9.69
CA THR A 243 16.53 -4.95 10.26
C THR A 243 16.67 -5.62 11.63
N ARG A 244 15.97 -5.08 12.63
CA ARG A 244 15.96 -5.66 13.98
C ARG A 244 15.29 -7.05 13.96
N PRO A 245 15.74 -8.01 14.80
CA PRO A 245 15.26 -9.39 14.75
C PRO A 245 13.74 -9.55 14.85
N GLU A 246 13.10 -8.77 15.72
CA GLU A 246 11.65 -8.82 15.94
C GLU A 246 10.86 -8.36 14.70
N PHE A 247 11.33 -7.35 13.97
CA PHE A 247 10.72 -6.91 12.72
C PHE A 247 10.97 -7.88 11.58
N ALA A 248 12.14 -8.52 11.53
CA ALA A 248 12.43 -9.56 10.55
C ALA A 248 11.49 -10.76 10.71
N LYS A 249 11.22 -11.18 11.96
CA LYS A 249 10.23 -12.22 12.28
C LYS A 249 8.82 -11.82 11.85
N LEU A 250 8.35 -10.62 12.20
CA LEU A 250 7.02 -10.17 11.76
C LEU A 250 6.91 -10.05 10.24
N ARG A 251 7.97 -9.65 9.55
CA ARG A 251 8.00 -9.56 8.09
C ARG A 251 7.84 -10.93 7.43
N ASP A 252 8.45 -11.96 8.00
CA ASP A 252 8.29 -13.34 7.56
C ASP A 252 6.84 -13.82 7.75
N VAL A 253 6.26 -13.56 8.92
CA VAL A 253 4.83 -13.83 9.18
C VAL A 253 3.94 -13.08 8.18
N ASN A 254 4.22 -11.80 7.93
CA ASN A 254 3.45 -11.00 6.98
C ASN A 254 3.50 -11.58 5.58
N PHE A 255 4.68 -12.01 5.12
CA PHE A 255 4.82 -12.61 3.81
C PHE A 255 4.04 -13.92 3.68
N GLN A 256 4.13 -14.80 4.68
CA GLN A 256 3.32 -16.04 4.73
C GLN A 256 1.82 -15.73 4.60
N LEU A 257 1.34 -14.69 5.30
CA LEU A 257 -0.04 -14.24 5.20
C LEU A 257 -0.37 -13.59 3.84
N LEU A 258 0.50 -12.74 3.29
CA LEU A 258 0.33 -12.13 1.96
C LEU A 258 0.18 -13.18 0.87
N VAL A 259 0.96 -14.26 0.97
CA VAL A 259 0.93 -15.37 0.03
C VAL A 259 -0.38 -16.15 0.16
N LYS A 260 -0.77 -16.56 1.37
CA LYS A 260 -1.85 -17.54 1.57
C LYS A 260 -3.25 -16.97 1.77
N LEU A 261 -3.38 -15.74 2.26
CA LEU A 261 -4.70 -15.14 2.52
C LEU A 261 -5.58 -15.00 1.27
N PRO A 262 -5.08 -14.65 0.06
CA PRO A 262 -5.93 -14.56 -1.13
C PRO A 262 -6.69 -15.85 -1.42
N ALA A 263 -6.04 -17.01 -1.25
CA ALA A 263 -6.67 -18.31 -1.40
C ALA A 263 -7.77 -18.55 -0.36
N LEU A 264 -7.56 -18.17 0.91
CA LEU A 264 -8.60 -18.28 1.94
C LEU A 264 -9.79 -17.36 1.64
N ILE A 265 -9.54 -16.11 1.23
CA ILE A 265 -10.58 -15.16 0.84
C ILE A 265 -11.45 -15.75 -0.28
N ARG A 266 -10.83 -16.34 -1.31
CA ARG A 266 -11.54 -17.01 -2.41
C ARG A 266 -12.37 -18.19 -1.91
N LEU A 267 -11.81 -19.05 -1.05
CA LEU A 267 -12.55 -20.19 -0.47
C LEU A 267 -13.78 -19.72 0.33
N VAL A 268 -13.62 -18.71 1.19
CA VAL A 268 -14.74 -18.13 1.96
C VAL A 268 -15.80 -17.55 1.02
N ARG A 269 -15.39 -16.94 -0.10
CA ARG A 269 -16.31 -16.42 -1.11
C ARG A 269 -17.16 -17.50 -1.76
N VAL A 270 -16.53 -18.57 -2.22
CA VAL A 270 -17.23 -19.73 -2.80
C VAL A 270 -18.26 -20.29 -1.81
N LEU A 271 -17.87 -20.41 -0.53
CA LEU A 271 -18.77 -20.89 0.53
C LEU A 271 -19.96 -19.95 0.78
N ARG A 272 -19.75 -18.63 0.73
CA ARG A 272 -20.84 -17.65 0.88
C ARG A 272 -21.82 -17.73 -0.29
N GLU A 273 -21.31 -17.87 -1.51
CA GLU A 273 -22.12 -17.97 -2.74
C GLU A 273 -22.95 -19.26 -2.81
N HIS A 274 -22.41 -20.38 -2.29
CA HIS A 274 -23.03 -21.71 -2.39
C HIS A 274 -23.55 -22.24 -1.04
N SER A 275 -23.82 -21.36 -0.07
CA SER A 275 -24.16 -21.73 1.32
C SER A 275 -25.27 -22.79 1.50
N SER A 276 -26.16 -22.95 0.49
CA SER A 276 -27.26 -23.91 0.45
C SER A 276 -26.93 -25.28 -0.18
N ASP A 277 -25.77 -25.47 -0.80
CA ASP A 277 -25.38 -26.72 -1.47
C ASP A 277 -24.65 -27.66 -0.50
N ARG A 278 -25.05 -28.94 -0.46
CA ARG A 278 -24.39 -29.99 0.36
C ARG A 278 -22.92 -30.18 0.01
N ARG A 279 -22.50 -29.89 -1.23
CA ARG A 279 -21.08 -29.95 -1.64
C ARG A 279 -20.18 -28.97 -0.88
N THR A 280 -20.76 -27.96 -0.22
CA THR A 280 -20.00 -26.97 0.56
C THR A 280 -19.57 -27.47 1.95
N GLU A 281 -19.97 -28.67 2.39
CA GLU A 281 -19.51 -29.20 3.68
C GLU A 281 -18.01 -29.51 3.66
N ASP A 282 -17.52 -30.24 2.65
CA ASP A 282 -16.10 -30.59 2.51
C ASP A 282 -15.22 -29.36 2.24
N GLU A 283 -15.71 -28.44 1.40
CA GLU A 283 -15.06 -27.15 1.14
C GLU A 283 -15.03 -26.29 2.41
N GLY A 284 -16.10 -26.32 3.20
CA GLY A 284 -16.19 -25.64 4.49
C GLY A 284 -15.14 -26.14 5.47
N MET A 285 -15.05 -27.47 5.65
CA MET A 285 -14.02 -28.10 6.47
C MET A 285 -12.61 -27.75 5.99
N SER A 286 -12.39 -27.73 4.69
CA SER A 286 -11.11 -27.35 4.09
C SER A 286 -10.75 -25.90 4.39
N ALA A 287 -11.71 -24.97 4.26
CA ALA A 287 -11.53 -23.56 4.60
C ALA A 287 -11.25 -23.36 6.09
N PHE A 288 -11.94 -24.08 6.99
CA PHE A 288 -11.66 -24.06 8.43
C PHE A 288 -10.26 -24.57 8.77
N LYS A 289 -9.88 -25.71 8.20
CA LYS A 289 -8.54 -26.28 8.39
C LYS A 289 -7.48 -25.29 7.92
N PHE A 290 -7.69 -24.67 6.76
CA PHE A 290 -6.76 -23.70 6.21
C PHE A 290 -6.70 -22.42 7.06
N ALA A 291 -7.82 -21.86 7.49
CA ALA A 291 -7.87 -20.72 8.40
C ALA A 291 -7.15 -21.02 9.74
N ARG A 292 -7.34 -22.21 10.31
CA ARG A 292 -6.61 -22.65 11.51
C ARG A 292 -5.10 -22.72 11.29
N GLN A 293 -4.65 -23.20 10.13
CA GLN A 293 -3.23 -23.18 9.78
C GLN A 293 -2.71 -21.74 9.68
N LEU A 294 -3.47 -20.83 9.06
CA LEU A 294 -3.05 -19.42 8.96
C LEU A 294 -2.99 -18.72 10.32
N LEU A 295 -3.89 -19.07 11.26
CA LEU A 295 -3.85 -18.54 12.63
C LEU A 295 -2.59 -18.96 13.40
N GLN A 296 -1.90 -20.03 12.98
CA GLN A 296 -0.61 -20.42 13.55
C GLN A 296 0.54 -19.53 13.08
N PHE A 297 0.35 -18.75 11.99
CA PHE A 297 1.30 -17.71 11.59
C PHE A 297 1.14 -16.48 12.48
N GLU A 298 1.66 -16.61 13.70
CA GLU A 298 1.70 -15.55 14.69
C GLU A 298 3.01 -15.65 15.47
N ASP A 299 3.73 -14.53 15.59
CA ASP A 299 4.86 -14.42 16.51
C ASP A 299 4.52 -13.36 17.56
N ARG A 300 3.76 -13.78 18.58
CA ARG A 300 3.35 -12.89 19.69
C ARG A 300 4.54 -12.32 20.43
N GLN A 301 5.65 -13.05 20.50
CA GLN A 301 6.84 -12.56 21.17
C GLN A 301 7.44 -11.41 20.38
N ALA A 302 7.64 -11.56 19.07
CA ALA A 302 8.12 -10.50 18.20
C ALA A 302 7.17 -9.28 18.22
N GLU A 303 5.85 -9.51 18.17
CA GLU A 303 4.87 -8.43 18.29
C GLU A 303 5.01 -7.67 19.62
N ASN A 304 5.11 -8.39 20.74
CA ASN A 304 5.29 -7.78 22.06
C ASN A 304 6.62 -7.02 22.16
N GLU A 305 7.72 -7.57 21.64
CA GLU A 305 9.03 -6.91 21.59
C GLU A 305 8.97 -5.59 20.80
N ILE A 306 8.24 -5.55 19.69
CA ILE A 306 7.97 -4.34 18.93
C ILE A 306 7.18 -3.33 19.76
N LEU A 307 6.09 -3.76 20.40
CA LEU A 307 5.26 -2.90 21.26
C LEU A 307 6.04 -2.29 22.43
N HIS A 308 7.02 -3.01 22.98
CA HIS A 308 7.91 -2.48 24.03
C HIS A 308 8.91 -1.43 23.54
N ARG A 309 9.22 -1.41 22.24
CA ARG A 309 10.15 -0.45 21.64
C ARG A 309 9.46 0.79 21.08
N ILE A 310 8.17 0.70 20.78
CA ILE A 310 7.38 1.81 20.28
C ILE A 310 7.21 2.86 21.38
N ARG A 311 7.51 4.13 21.04
CA ARG A 311 7.23 5.26 21.94
C ARG A 311 5.74 5.61 21.85
N VAL A 312 5.09 5.73 23.00
CA VAL A 312 3.69 6.18 23.09
C VAL A 312 3.69 7.67 23.42
N VAL A 313 3.24 8.49 22.49
CA VAL A 313 3.27 9.96 22.61
C VAL A 313 1.86 10.56 22.54
N PRO A 314 1.61 11.74 23.13
CA PRO A 314 0.33 12.41 23.00
C PRO A 314 -0.03 12.70 21.55
N THR A 315 -1.29 12.44 21.17
CA THR A 315 -1.78 12.71 19.82
C THR A 315 -1.87 14.21 19.56
N LYS A 316 -1.04 14.72 18.65
CA LYS A 316 -0.99 16.16 18.32
C LYS A 316 -2.16 16.63 17.45
N ASP A 317 -2.64 15.77 16.56
CA ASP A 317 -3.77 16.09 15.67
C ASP A 317 -5.09 16.03 16.41
N SER A 318 -5.87 17.11 16.36
CA SER A 318 -7.12 17.23 17.12
C SER A 318 -8.21 16.24 16.68
N ALA A 319 -8.28 15.90 15.38
CA ALA A 319 -9.26 14.96 14.87
C ALA A 319 -8.93 13.52 15.30
N LYS A 320 -7.64 13.15 15.29
CA LYS A 320 -7.18 11.86 15.80
C LYS A 320 -7.23 11.82 17.33
N ALA A 321 -6.92 12.92 18.02
CA ALA A 321 -6.97 13.03 19.49
C ALA A 321 -8.38 12.82 20.04
N ALA A 322 -9.41 13.21 19.29
CA ALA A 322 -10.81 12.93 19.61
C ALA A 322 -11.17 11.43 19.57
N ILE A 323 -10.34 10.61 18.90
CA ILE A 323 -10.50 9.15 18.82
C ILE A 323 -9.56 8.45 19.80
N MET A 324 -8.30 8.87 19.82
CA MET A 324 -7.22 8.26 20.57
C MET A 324 -6.30 9.33 21.13
N LYS A 325 -6.16 9.38 22.47
CA LYS A 325 -5.33 10.39 23.16
C LYS A 325 -3.84 10.24 22.92
N TYR A 326 -3.39 9.03 22.56
CA TYR A 326 -1.99 8.71 22.32
C TYR A 326 -1.79 8.03 20.96
N THR A 327 -0.61 8.21 20.37
CA THR A 327 -0.19 7.55 19.13
C THR A 327 1.13 6.84 19.33
N TYR A 328 1.43 5.93 18.41
CA TYR A 328 2.76 5.34 18.30
C TYR A 328 3.71 6.28 17.55
N GLU A 329 4.92 6.39 18.06
CA GLU A 329 6.07 6.97 17.39
C GLU A 329 7.13 5.87 17.27
N MET A 330 7.50 5.53 16.05
CA MET A 330 8.49 4.50 15.73
C MET A 330 9.75 5.15 15.15
N ASP A 331 10.90 4.51 15.34
CA ASP A 331 12.19 5.05 14.91
C ASP A 331 12.38 5.00 13.38
N SER A 332 11.69 4.07 12.71
CA SER A 332 11.80 3.83 11.28
C SER A 332 10.42 3.75 10.60
N HIS A 333 10.38 4.23 9.37
CA HIS A 333 9.26 4.04 8.45
C HIS A 333 8.97 2.57 8.18
N GLU A 334 10.01 1.79 7.93
CA GLU A 334 9.91 0.37 7.59
C GLU A 334 9.36 -0.45 8.77
N ASP A 335 9.73 -0.07 9.99
CA ASP A 335 9.24 -0.68 11.23
C ASP A 335 7.73 -0.45 11.35
N MET A 336 7.29 0.79 11.16
CA MET A 336 5.87 1.15 11.16
C MET A 336 5.09 0.46 10.04
N GLU A 337 5.64 0.39 8.83
CA GLU A 337 5.02 -0.31 7.71
C GLU A 337 4.91 -1.81 7.97
N THR A 338 5.95 -2.43 8.52
CA THR A 338 5.95 -3.86 8.89
C THR A 338 4.90 -4.15 9.96
N ALA A 339 4.81 -3.32 11.01
CA ALA A 339 3.84 -3.48 12.09
C ALA A 339 2.39 -3.26 11.62
N VAL A 340 2.14 -2.20 10.84
CA VAL A 340 0.80 -1.90 10.32
C VAL A 340 0.32 -2.99 9.36
N HIS A 341 1.19 -3.48 8.47
CA HIS A 341 0.86 -4.63 7.61
C HIS A 341 0.56 -5.88 8.42
N HIS A 342 1.34 -6.16 9.46
CA HIS A 342 1.11 -7.30 10.34
C HIS A 342 -0.29 -7.26 10.95
N TRP A 343 -0.65 -6.14 11.59
CA TRP A 343 -1.95 -5.99 12.20
C TRP A 343 -3.08 -6.01 11.18
N ALA A 344 -2.89 -5.41 10.00
CA ALA A 344 -3.90 -5.42 8.94
C ALA A 344 -4.16 -6.84 8.40
N LEU A 345 -3.13 -7.60 8.08
CA LEU A 345 -3.26 -8.96 7.54
C LEU A 345 -3.86 -9.92 8.57
N ARG A 346 -3.41 -9.84 9.83
CA ARG A 346 -4.02 -10.58 10.94
C ARG A 346 -5.49 -10.18 11.14
N LEU A 347 -5.82 -8.90 11.02
CA LEU A 347 -7.20 -8.43 11.15
C LEU A 347 -8.10 -8.95 10.01
N ILE A 348 -7.60 -9.02 8.77
CA ILE A 348 -8.30 -9.69 7.65
C ILE A 348 -8.56 -11.16 8.00
N LEU A 349 -7.54 -11.89 8.46
CA LEU A 349 -7.65 -13.29 8.85
C LEU A 349 -8.71 -13.50 9.94
N LEU A 350 -8.70 -12.68 10.99
CA LEU A 350 -9.66 -12.78 12.08
C LEU A 350 -11.09 -12.50 11.60
N ARG A 351 -11.29 -11.54 10.67
CA ARG A 351 -12.60 -11.28 10.07
C ARG A 351 -13.10 -12.47 9.25
N LEU A 352 -12.22 -13.10 8.48
CA LEU A 352 -12.55 -14.34 7.75
C LEU A 352 -12.92 -15.47 8.72
N CYS A 353 -12.22 -15.61 9.85
CA CYS A 353 -12.55 -16.62 10.87
C CYS A 353 -13.93 -16.38 11.51
N VAL A 354 -14.29 -15.12 11.79
CA VAL A 354 -15.63 -14.76 12.27
C VAL A 354 -16.68 -15.12 11.21
N GLY A 355 -16.49 -14.68 9.95
CA GLY A 355 -17.41 -14.99 8.87
C GLY A 355 -17.58 -16.49 8.61
N LEU A 356 -16.51 -17.27 8.72
CA LEU A 356 -16.58 -18.74 8.67
C LEU A 356 -17.39 -19.32 9.82
N ASN A 357 -17.21 -18.82 11.04
CA ASN A 357 -17.96 -19.27 12.22
C ASN A 357 -19.46 -18.97 12.11
N ASP A 358 -19.83 -17.86 11.45
CA ASP A 358 -21.22 -17.49 11.18
C ASP A 358 -21.86 -18.38 10.11
N LEU A 359 -21.09 -18.80 9.08
CA LEU A 359 -21.58 -19.68 8.02
C LEU A 359 -21.80 -21.12 8.48
N ARG A 360 -20.98 -21.59 9.43
CA ARG A 360 -20.91 -22.99 9.87
C ARG A 360 -20.50 -23.00 11.35
N HIS A 361 -21.50 -22.93 12.22
CA HIS A 361 -21.37 -22.74 13.67
C HIS A 361 -20.21 -23.53 14.34
N ASN A 362 -19.46 -22.83 15.20
CA ASN A 362 -18.68 -23.33 16.35
C ASN A 362 -17.30 -23.97 16.09
N SER A 363 -16.53 -23.49 15.12
CA SER A 363 -15.12 -23.93 14.98
C SER A 363 -14.11 -23.00 15.64
N PHE A 364 -14.49 -21.77 15.96
CA PHE A 364 -13.62 -20.78 16.62
C PHE A 364 -14.32 -20.19 17.84
N ASP A 365 -13.54 -19.78 18.84
CA ASP A 365 -14.04 -18.99 19.97
C ASP A 365 -14.28 -17.52 19.53
N PRO A 366 -15.54 -17.07 19.40
CA PRO A 366 -15.85 -15.71 18.95
C PRO A 366 -15.38 -14.66 19.96
N THR A 367 -15.31 -14.98 21.27
CA THR A 367 -14.89 -14.02 22.29
C THR A 367 -13.43 -13.64 22.11
N TRP A 368 -12.55 -14.63 21.92
CA TRP A 368 -11.14 -14.39 21.62
C TRP A 368 -10.95 -13.65 20.29
N LEU A 369 -11.64 -14.06 19.23
CA LEU A 369 -11.53 -13.43 17.91
C LEU A 369 -11.89 -11.93 17.98
N LEU A 370 -13.02 -11.59 18.60
CA LEU A 370 -13.48 -10.20 18.68
C LEU A 370 -12.57 -9.33 19.57
N ALA A 371 -12.01 -9.89 20.64
CA ALA A 371 -11.05 -9.22 21.50
C ALA A 371 -9.73 -8.92 20.75
N ASP A 372 -9.23 -9.88 19.96
CA ASP A 372 -8.00 -9.69 19.19
C ASP A 372 -8.21 -8.70 18.03
N GLN A 373 -9.36 -8.74 17.36
CA GLN A 373 -9.72 -7.72 16.35
C GLN A 373 -9.72 -6.30 16.94
N GLU A 374 -10.27 -6.12 18.15
CA GLU A 374 -10.28 -4.82 18.83
C GLU A 374 -8.86 -4.33 19.13
N ARG A 375 -8.00 -5.22 19.62
CA ARG A 375 -6.59 -4.92 19.90
C ARG A 375 -5.86 -4.47 18.64
N LEU A 376 -5.98 -5.24 17.55
CA LEU A 376 -5.35 -4.92 16.26
C LEU A 376 -5.88 -3.62 15.66
N ALA A 377 -7.20 -3.39 15.71
CA ALA A 377 -7.82 -2.15 15.25
C ALA A 377 -7.25 -0.93 15.98
N VAL A 378 -7.07 -1.03 17.30
CA VAL A 378 -6.47 0.04 18.11
C VAL A 378 -5.00 0.26 17.74
N ASN A 379 -4.22 -0.80 17.56
CA ASN A 379 -2.82 -0.68 17.15
C ASN A 379 -2.69 0.03 15.78
N ILE A 380 -3.54 -0.32 14.81
CA ILE A 380 -3.60 0.35 13.49
C ILE A 380 -3.93 1.83 13.65
N ILE A 381 -4.95 2.18 14.44
CA ILE A 381 -5.31 3.59 14.68
C ILE A 381 -4.14 4.33 15.32
N MET A 382 -3.48 3.74 16.31
CA MET A 382 -2.36 4.37 17.02
C MET A 382 -1.14 4.58 16.11
N ALA A 383 -0.81 3.62 15.23
CA ALA A 383 0.32 3.73 14.31
C ALA A 383 0.09 4.64 13.12
N ILE A 384 -1.11 4.69 12.55
CA ILE A 384 -1.33 5.48 11.34
C ILE A 384 -1.16 6.98 11.66
N PRO A 385 -0.18 7.67 11.05
CA PRO A 385 0.11 9.05 11.42
C PRO A 385 -1.01 10.00 11.03
N ALA A 386 -1.03 11.13 11.73
CA ALA A 386 -2.04 12.15 11.53
C ALA A 386 -1.82 12.98 10.28
N ASP A 387 -0.57 13.17 9.85
CA ASP A 387 -0.24 13.62 8.52
C ASP A 387 -0.11 12.42 7.57
N SER A 388 -0.62 12.56 6.35
CA SER A 388 -0.43 11.59 5.27
C SER A 388 0.99 11.67 4.66
N ARG A 389 1.92 12.32 5.35
CA ARG A 389 3.26 12.62 4.84
C ARG A 389 4.18 11.44 5.14
N GLY A 390 4.47 10.65 4.10
CA GLY A 390 5.71 9.92 3.96
C GLY A 390 6.02 8.80 4.96
N HIS A 391 5.05 8.35 5.76
CA HIS A 391 5.27 7.39 6.86
C HIS A 391 4.81 5.95 6.57
N LEU A 392 3.98 5.73 5.55
CA LEU A 392 3.55 4.43 5.07
C LEU A 392 3.42 4.48 3.54
N SER A 393 3.58 3.35 2.85
CA SER A 393 3.17 3.31 1.45
C SER A 393 1.65 3.59 1.36
N PRO A 394 1.18 4.40 0.38
CA PRO A 394 -0.25 4.67 0.21
C PRO A 394 -1.10 3.39 0.11
N ARG A 395 -0.56 2.34 -0.53
CA ARG A 395 -1.22 1.04 -0.63
C ARG A 395 -1.35 0.33 0.71
N GLY A 396 -0.26 0.21 1.46
CA GLY A 396 -0.27 -0.43 2.78
C GLY A 396 -1.20 0.28 3.75
N GLN A 397 -1.16 1.62 3.74
CA GLN A 397 -2.07 2.43 4.55
C GLN A 397 -3.53 2.26 4.13
N ALA A 398 -3.82 2.24 2.82
CA ALA A 398 -5.17 2.01 2.32
C ALA A 398 -5.71 0.63 2.71
N LEU A 399 -4.88 -0.43 2.59
CA LEU A 399 -5.23 -1.78 3.00
C LEU A 399 -5.59 -1.84 4.49
N ALA A 400 -4.76 -1.26 5.35
CA ALA A 400 -5.00 -1.22 6.78
C ALA A 400 -6.28 -0.44 7.15
N LEU A 401 -6.52 0.71 6.49
CA LEU A 401 -7.70 1.54 6.73
C LEU A 401 -8.99 0.90 6.24
N VAL A 402 -9.00 0.24 5.07
CA VAL A 402 -10.15 -0.50 4.57
C VAL A 402 -10.46 -1.71 5.46
N THR A 403 -9.42 -2.40 5.94
CA THR A 403 -9.60 -3.52 6.88
C THR A 403 -10.18 -3.04 8.21
N LEU A 404 -9.66 -1.93 8.73
CA LEU A 404 -10.18 -1.26 9.92
C LEU A 404 -11.64 -0.84 9.71
N TRP A 405 -11.98 -0.25 8.56
CA TRP A 405 -13.36 0.11 8.21
C TRP A 405 -14.30 -1.08 8.33
N GLY A 406 -13.94 -2.23 7.75
CA GLY A 406 -14.75 -3.45 7.84
C GLY A 406 -14.92 -3.97 9.26
N THR A 407 -13.91 -3.81 10.13
CA THR A 407 -13.98 -4.21 11.54
C THR A 407 -14.92 -3.31 12.35
N LEU A 408 -15.08 -2.06 11.92
CA LEU A 408 -15.92 -1.08 12.57
C LEU A 408 -17.40 -1.24 12.21
N SER A 409 -17.73 -1.77 11.02
CA SER A 409 -19.11 -1.87 10.51
C SER A 409 -20.08 -2.56 11.46
N ASP A 410 -19.62 -3.55 12.22
CA ASP A 410 -20.46 -4.35 13.12
C ASP A 410 -20.46 -3.84 14.58
N ARG A 411 -19.85 -2.68 14.84
CA ARG A 411 -19.63 -2.15 16.19
C ARG A 411 -20.31 -0.80 16.40
N LYS A 412 -20.82 -0.58 17.61
CA LYS A 412 -21.34 0.74 18.03
C LYS A 412 -20.24 1.63 18.60
N THR A 413 -19.33 1.06 19.38
CA THR A 413 -18.22 1.74 20.03
C THR A 413 -16.93 0.91 19.92
N LEU A 414 -15.78 1.59 20.02
CA LEU A 414 -14.46 0.98 20.16
C LEU A 414 -13.76 1.67 21.33
N ARG A 415 -13.48 0.93 22.42
CA ARG A 415 -12.96 1.49 23.69
C ARG A 415 -13.70 2.75 24.17
N GLY A 416 -15.03 2.74 24.08
CA GLY A 416 -15.89 3.86 24.50
C GLY A 416 -16.03 4.99 23.47
N THR A 417 -15.20 5.02 22.42
CA THR A 417 -15.34 5.99 21.33
C THR A 417 -16.42 5.55 20.35
N PRO A 418 -17.40 6.41 19.98
CA PRO A 418 -18.42 6.07 18.99
C PRO A 418 -17.80 5.74 17.63
N VAL A 419 -18.19 4.62 17.03
CA VAL A 419 -17.63 4.14 15.75
C VAL A 419 -17.82 5.14 14.61
N GLY A 420 -18.93 5.87 14.58
CA GLY A 420 -19.17 6.90 13.56
C GLY A 420 -18.11 8.01 13.54
N VAL A 421 -17.45 8.29 14.67
CA VAL A 421 -16.33 9.25 14.75
C VAL A 421 -15.08 8.65 14.11
N ILE A 422 -14.78 7.39 14.41
CA ILE A 422 -13.62 6.66 13.89
C ILE A 422 -13.76 6.42 12.39
N ALA A 423 -14.92 5.92 11.95
CA ALA A 423 -15.23 5.69 10.53
C ALA A 423 -15.07 6.97 9.71
N ARG A 424 -15.53 8.13 10.22
CA ARG A 424 -15.35 9.42 9.54
C ARG A 424 -13.87 9.80 9.39
N TRP A 425 -13.04 9.50 10.38
CA TRP A 425 -11.59 9.72 10.29
C TRP A 425 -10.94 8.78 9.27
N VAL A 426 -11.28 7.48 9.29
CA VAL A 426 -10.82 6.49 8.30
C VAL A 426 -11.18 6.91 6.88
N TRP A 427 -12.43 7.29 6.66
CA TRP A 427 -12.91 7.73 5.34
C TRP A 427 -12.12 8.94 4.82
N ARG A 428 -11.97 9.99 5.62
CA ARG A 428 -11.19 11.18 5.22
C ARG A 428 -9.74 10.85 4.91
N LYS A 429 -9.15 9.87 5.59
CA LYS A 429 -7.80 9.40 5.29
C LYS A 429 -7.75 8.73 3.92
N LEU A 430 -8.69 7.82 3.65
CA LEU A 430 -8.76 7.13 2.37
C LEU A 430 -9.02 8.07 1.19
N GLU A 431 -9.82 9.13 1.36
CA GLU A 431 -10.00 10.18 0.34
C GLU A 431 -8.69 10.89 -0.07
N VAL A 432 -7.72 10.96 0.85
CA VAL A 432 -6.42 11.61 0.60
C VAL A 432 -5.41 10.64 -0.01
N ILE A 433 -5.46 9.37 0.39
CA ILE A 433 -4.43 8.37 0.08
C ILE A 433 -4.71 7.67 -1.26
N LEU A 434 -5.98 7.40 -1.57
CA LEU A 434 -6.34 6.65 -2.76
C LEU A 434 -6.26 7.51 -4.02
N PRO A 435 -5.74 6.99 -5.14
CA PRO A 435 -5.61 7.71 -6.41
C PRO A 435 -6.92 7.73 -7.20
N VAL A 436 -8.06 7.90 -6.53
CA VAL A 436 -9.40 7.92 -7.14
C VAL A 436 -10.08 9.26 -6.83
N PRO A 437 -11.06 9.67 -7.64
CA PRO A 437 -11.89 10.83 -7.29
C PRO A 437 -12.47 10.67 -5.88
N ALA A 438 -12.50 11.75 -5.09
CA ALA A 438 -13.00 11.69 -3.72
C ALA A 438 -14.45 11.18 -3.66
N GLU A 439 -15.26 11.44 -4.69
CA GLU A 439 -16.63 10.94 -4.81
C GLU A 439 -16.71 9.41 -4.91
N SER A 440 -15.67 8.75 -5.44
CA SER A 440 -15.58 7.29 -5.50
C SER A 440 -15.38 6.69 -4.12
N VAL A 441 -14.69 7.38 -3.20
CA VAL A 441 -14.49 6.95 -1.82
C VAL A 441 -15.72 7.34 -1.01
N ASN A 442 -16.63 6.40 -0.80
CA ASN A 442 -17.86 6.61 -0.03
C ASN A 442 -18.20 5.38 0.82
N PRO A 443 -19.08 5.48 1.82
CA PRO A 443 -19.37 4.37 2.73
C PRO A 443 -19.80 3.08 2.02
N THR A 444 -20.55 3.19 0.92
CA THR A 444 -21.00 2.02 0.14
C THR A 444 -19.82 1.33 -0.53
N SER A 445 -18.93 2.08 -1.19
CA SER A 445 -17.75 1.50 -1.85
C SER A 445 -16.74 0.95 -0.84
N LEU A 446 -16.61 1.58 0.33
CA LEU A 446 -15.78 1.10 1.43
C LEU A 446 -16.34 -0.19 2.05
N ASN A 447 -17.66 -0.28 2.28
CA ASN A 447 -18.31 -1.51 2.73
C ASN A 447 -18.09 -2.64 1.73
N ALA A 448 -18.31 -2.39 0.43
CA ALA A 448 -18.07 -3.39 -0.61
C ALA A 448 -16.61 -3.87 -0.63
N THR A 449 -15.65 -2.95 -0.54
CA THR A 449 -14.21 -3.29 -0.52
C THR A 449 -13.84 -4.09 0.74
N ALA A 450 -14.36 -3.69 1.90
CA ALA A 450 -14.11 -4.37 3.16
C ALA A 450 -14.76 -5.77 3.19
N GLU A 451 -15.94 -5.93 2.60
CA GLU A 451 -16.59 -7.22 2.42
C GLU A 451 -15.83 -8.12 1.45
N MET A 452 -15.31 -7.58 0.34
CA MET A 452 -14.47 -8.34 -0.59
C MET A 452 -13.28 -9.01 0.11
N PHE A 453 -12.60 -8.30 1.02
CA PHE A 453 -11.52 -8.89 1.85
C PHE A 453 -12.01 -9.90 2.90
N ALA A 454 -13.30 -9.91 3.23
CA ALA A 454 -13.95 -10.90 4.07
C ALA A 454 -14.63 -12.02 3.25
N GLY A 455 -14.18 -12.24 2.00
CA GLY A 455 -14.75 -13.24 1.10
C GLY A 455 -16.12 -12.86 0.53
N GLY A 456 -16.50 -11.59 0.54
CA GLY A 456 -17.71 -11.10 -0.14
C GLY A 456 -17.53 -10.99 -1.66
N PRO A 457 -18.55 -10.45 -2.36
CA PRO A 457 -18.53 -10.28 -3.81
C PRO A 457 -17.34 -9.44 -4.31
N LEU A 458 -16.90 -9.70 -5.55
CA LEU A 458 -15.84 -8.94 -6.24
C LEU A 458 -16.30 -7.55 -6.68
N THR A 459 -16.54 -6.68 -5.71
CA THR A 459 -16.97 -5.29 -5.89
C THR A 459 -16.22 -4.35 -4.96
N GLY A 460 -16.29 -3.05 -5.25
CA GLY A 460 -15.69 -2.00 -4.42
C GLY A 460 -14.47 -1.34 -5.05
N LEU A 461 -13.86 -0.44 -4.29
CA LEU A 461 -12.82 0.49 -4.73
C LEU A 461 -11.62 -0.21 -5.36
N PHE A 462 -11.16 -1.31 -4.77
CA PHE A 462 -9.92 -1.96 -5.22
C PHE A 462 -10.14 -2.70 -6.54
N VAL A 463 -11.35 -3.26 -6.75
CA VAL A 463 -11.76 -3.82 -8.04
C VAL A 463 -11.83 -2.74 -9.10
N ASP A 464 -12.42 -1.59 -8.78
CA ASP A 464 -12.53 -0.45 -9.71
C ASP A 464 -11.15 0.10 -10.10
N ILE A 465 -10.23 0.21 -9.14
CA ILE A 465 -8.83 0.61 -9.36
C ILE A 465 -8.12 -0.38 -10.29
N GLN A 466 -8.30 -1.68 -10.06
CA GLN A 466 -7.65 -2.74 -10.84
C GLN A 466 -8.17 -2.82 -12.28
N GLN A 467 -9.49 -2.79 -12.46
CA GLN A 467 -10.11 -2.89 -13.79
C GLN A 467 -9.88 -1.65 -14.64
N GLY A 468 -9.22 -0.62 -14.09
CA GLY A 468 -8.99 0.64 -14.79
C GLY A 468 -10.30 1.30 -15.20
N ARG A 469 -11.41 1.05 -14.46
CA ARG A 469 -12.70 1.68 -14.74
C ARG A 469 -12.47 3.19 -14.70
N PRO A 470 -12.55 3.87 -15.87
CA PRO A 470 -11.85 5.11 -16.05
C PRO A 470 -12.72 6.25 -15.52
N ALA A 471 -12.31 6.85 -14.40
CA ALA A 471 -12.32 8.30 -14.37
C ALA A 471 -10.99 8.77 -14.98
N LEU A 472 -10.92 8.69 -16.32
CA LEU A 472 -9.85 9.16 -17.19
C LEU A 472 -8.51 8.37 -17.17
N PHE A 473 -7.96 8.23 -18.37
CA PHE A 473 -6.58 7.82 -18.68
C PHE A 473 -6.25 6.32 -18.71
N CYS A 474 -6.43 5.70 -19.88
CA CYS A 474 -5.57 4.62 -20.37
C CYS A 474 -5.45 4.70 -21.91
N VAL A 475 -4.26 5.10 -22.39
CA VAL A 475 -3.68 4.70 -23.69
C VAL A 475 -2.45 3.86 -23.32
N PRO A 476 -2.12 2.76 -24.02
CA PRO A 476 -0.96 1.94 -23.69
C PRO A 476 0.31 2.79 -23.55
N VAL A 477 1.07 2.59 -22.47
CA VAL A 477 2.30 3.35 -22.14
C VAL A 477 3.24 3.41 -23.34
N GLU A 478 3.39 2.32 -24.10
CA GLU A 478 4.23 2.28 -25.30
C GLU A 478 3.72 3.19 -26.42
N LYS A 479 2.42 3.18 -26.74
CA LYS A 479 1.83 4.10 -27.73
C LYS A 479 1.97 5.56 -27.28
N ARG A 480 1.85 5.81 -25.97
CA ARG A 480 1.97 7.14 -25.39
C ARG A 480 3.41 7.64 -25.42
N LEU A 481 4.37 6.81 -25.00
CA LEU A 481 5.81 7.08 -25.04
C LEU A 481 6.25 7.35 -26.48
N TRP A 482 5.93 6.47 -27.43
CA TRP A 482 6.28 6.68 -28.84
C TRP A 482 5.60 7.93 -29.42
N SER A 483 4.32 8.16 -29.14
CA SER A 483 3.64 9.38 -29.60
C SER A 483 4.25 10.66 -29.02
N ARG A 484 4.68 10.64 -27.75
CA ARG A 484 5.29 11.77 -27.06
C ARG A 484 6.74 11.99 -27.47
N VAL A 485 7.50 10.92 -27.71
CA VAL A 485 8.85 10.98 -28.29
C VAL A 485 8.77 11.65 -29.66
N THR A 486 7.86 11.19 -30.54
CA THR A 486 7.68 11.79 -31.86
C THR A 486 7.25 13.26 -31.76
N GLN A 487 6.29 13.60 -30.89
CA GLN A 487 5.88 14.99 -30.68
C GLN A 487 7.00 15.88 -30.12
N ALA A 488 7.84 15.34 -29.23
CA ALA A 488 8.96 16.08 -28.64
C ALA A 488 10.12 16.23 -29.65
N GLU A 489 10.40 15.20 -30.46
CA GLU A 489 11.38 15.25 -31.55
C GLU A 489 10.95 16.25 -32.64
N ASP A 490 9.66 16.25 -33.01
CA ASP A 490 9.07 17.21 -33.96
C ASP A 490 9.15 18.65 -33.43
N ALA A 491 8.85 18.86 -32.13
CA ALA A 491 8.95 20.18 -31.49
C ALA A 491 10.38 20.72 -31.39
N LEU A 492 11.38 19.83 -31.39
CA LEU A 492 12.81 20.18 -31.32
C LEU A 492 13.49 20.20 -32.69
N GLY A 493 12.77 19.89 -33.79
CA GLY A 493 13.33 19.84 -35.14
C GLY A 493 14.36 18.72 -35.35
N ILE A 494 14.36 17.69 -34.51
CA ILE A 494 15.31 16.58 -34.58
C ILE A 494 14.70 15.48 -35.44
N HIS A 495 14.97 15.51 -36.74
CA HIS A 495 14.61 14.43 -37.65
C HIS A 495 15.64 13.29 -37.56
N THR A 496 15.42 12.33 -36.66
CA THR A 496 16.19 11.08 -36.72
C THR A 496 15.70 10.30 -37.93
N GLY A 497 16.54 10.16 -38.97
CA GLY A 497 16.21 9.50 -40.24
C GLY A 497 15.98 7.99 -40.15
N ARG A 498 15.22 7.50 -39.16
CA ARG A 498 14.83 6.09 -39.07
C ARG A 498 13.54 5.87 -39.84
N ALA A 499 13.69 5.36 -41.06
CA ALA A 499 12.60 4.82 -41.85
C ALA A 499 11.76 3.85 -41.00
N ARG A 500 10.44 4.05 -41.04
CA ARG A 500 9.44 3.14 -40.46
C ARG A 500 9.55 1.75 -41.10
N GLN A 501 10.44 0.91 -40.62
CA GLN A 501 10.26 -0.54 -40.78
C GLN A 501 9.21 -0.96 -39.75
N ARG A 502 7.97 -1.12 -40.22
CA ARG A 502 6.97 -1.91 -39.51
C ARG A 502 7.50 -3.34 -39.45
N ALA A 503 8.08 -3.73 -38.33
CA ALA A 503 8.16 -5.14 -37.99
C ALA A 503 6.73 -5.65 -37.74
N PRO A 504 6.35 -6.84 -38.23
CA PRO A 504 5.13 -7.48 -37.77
C PRO A 504 5.34 -7.95 -36.31
N TRP A 505 4.23 -7.95 -35.55
CA TRP A 505 4.06 -8.34 -34.13
C TRP A 505 4.20 -7.21 -33.11
#